data_AF-A0A2V7A0E9-F1
#
_entry.id   AF-A0A2V7A0E9-F1
#
_cell.length_a   1.000
_cell.length_b   1.000
_cell.length_c   1.000
_cell.angle_alpha   90.00
_cell.angle_beta   90.00
_cell.angle_gamma   90.00
#
_symmetry.space_group_name_H-M   'P 1'
#
loop_
_entity.id
_entity.type
_entity.pdbx_description
1 polymer ?
#
loop_
_entity_poly.entity_id
_entity_poly.type
_entity_poly.pdbx_seq_one_letter_code
_entity_poly.pdbx_strand_id
1 'polypeptide(L)'
;MQVTRDRLAAILPLDWSGALEEGLRTIDAKIPCYPCGEIDLLAVDRTSKLTIIDFDTTLNDGLLLRGLGHFDWIVRNTQNVQRMYPAQRVDASLPPRLILLAPQFSPLLRRVMQQLTRPQIQWVRYLAVETLAGPGILFESVTGE
;
A
#
# COMPACT_ATOMS: atom_id res chain seq x y z
N MET A 1 -23.68 13.07 -3.46
CA MET A 1 -23.82 11.94 -2.50
C MET A 1 -22.43 11.43 -2.19
N GLN A 2 -21.95 11.55 -0.95
CA GLN A 2 -20.60 11.08 -0.59
C GLN A 2 -20.67 9.57 -0.36
N VAL A 3 -19.92 8.80 -1.15
CA VAL A 3 -19.90 7.34 -1.00
C VAL A 3 -19.06 7.00 0.24
N THR A 4 -19.57 6.16 1.13
CA THR A 4 -18.83 5.70 2.32
C THR A 4 -17.85 4.59 1.97
N ARG A 5 -16.82 4.38 2.80
CA ARG A 5 -15.78 3.38 2.52
C ARG A 5 -16.37 1.97 2.48
N ASP A 6 -17.28 1.66 3.40
CA ASP A 6 -17.99 0.37 3.41
C ASP A 6 -18.88 0.18 2.17
N ARG A 7 -19.48 1.27 1.68
CA ARG A 7 -20.30 1.21 0.46
C ARG A 7 -19.44 1.04 -0.79
N LEU A 8 -18.27 1.68 -0.86
CA LEU A 8 -17.28 1.39 -1.92
C LEU A 8 -16.79 -0.06 -1.82
N ALA A 9 -16.43 -0.53 -0.63
CA ALA A 9 -15.99 -1.90 -0.39
C ALA A 9 -17.04 -2.95 -0.78
N ALA A 10 -18.33 -2.64 -0.62
CA ALA A 10 -19.42 -3.51 -1.02
C ALA A 10 -19.71 -3.49 -2.53
N ILE A 11 -19.44 -2.36 -3.21
CA ILE A 11 -19.76 -2.17 -4.64
C ILE A 11 -18.61 -2.63 -5.54
N LEU A 12 -17.36 -2.34 -5.16
CA LEU A 12 -16.17 -2.63 -5.97
C LEU A 12 -16.01 -4.12 -6.34
N PRO A 13 -16.33 -5.10 -5.47
CA PRO A 13 -16.20 -6.53 -5.79
C PRO A 13 -17.27 -7.07 -6.75
N LEU A 14 -18.37 -6.35 -7.00
CA LEU A 14 -19.56 -6.92 -7.65
C LEU A 14 -19.52 -6.96 -9.18
N ASP A 15 -18.69 -6.15 -9.84
CA ASP A 15 -18.33 -6.30 -11.28
C ASP A 15 -17.39 -5.18 -11.80
N TRP A 16 -16.75 -4.40 -10.93
CA TRP A 16 -16.02 -3.20 -11.36
C TRP A 16 -14.61 -3.47 -11.88
N SER A 17 -14.06 -4.64 -11.58
CA SER A 17 -12.68 -4.98 -11.93
C SER A 17 -12.43 -4.83 -13.43
N GLY A 18 -13.35 -5.28 -14.29
CA GLY A 18 -13.27 -5.07 -15.74
C GLY A 18 -13.41 -3.61 -16.20
N ALA A 19 -14.12 -2.77 -15.43
CA ALA A 19 -14.21 -1.34 -15.71
C ALA A 19 -12.96 -0.56 -15.25
N LEU A 20 -12.22 -1.09 -14.27
CA LEU A 20 -10.91 -0.57 -13.86
C LEU A 20 -9.82 -1.02 -14.84
N GLU A 21 -9.80 -2.31 -15.17
CA GLU A 21 -8.90 -2.93 -16.14
C GLU A 21 -9.48 -4.25 -16.65
N GLU A 22 -9.51 -4.42 -17.97
CA GLU A 22 -10.00 -5.66 -18.58
C GLU A 22 -9.19 -6.89 -18.12
N GLY A 23 -9.90 -7.90 -17.60
CA GLY A 23 -9.31 -9.13 -17.10
C GLY A 23 -8.71 -9.04 -15.69
N LEU A 24 -8.82 -7.89 -15.03
CA LEU A 24 -8.61 -7.81 -13.59
C LEU A 24 -9.73 -8.54 -12.86
N ARG A 25 -9.40 -9.30 -11.82
CA ARG A 25 -10.38 -10.06 -11.04
C ARG A 25 -10.03 -10.03 -9.56
N THR A 26 -10.97 -9.58 -8.75
CA THR A 26 -10.84 -9.58 -7.28
C THR A 26 -10.80 -11.01 -6.76
N ILE A 27 -9.88 -11.29 -5.84
CA ILE A 27 -9.69 -12.59 -5.20
C ILE A 27 -10.01 -12.58 -3.71
N ASP A 28 -9.81 -11.45 -3.03
CA ASP A 28 -10.15 -11.29 -1.62
C ASP A 28 -10.31 -9.81 -1.23
N ALA A 29 -10.85 -9.54 -0.05
CA ALA A 29 -11.09 -8.21 0.49
C ALA A 29 -10.79 -8.16 1.99
N LYS A 30 -10.45 -6.96 2.49
CA LYS A 30 -10.18 -6.70 3.93
C LYS A 30 -9.14 -7.66 4.53
N ILE A 31 -8.02 -7.85 3.83
CA ILE A 31 -6.98 -8.78 4.24
C ILE A 31 -6.16 -8.14 5.37
N PRO A 32 -6.09 -8.74 6.57
CA PRO A 32 -5.29 -8.21 7.67
C PRO A 32 -3.80 -8.15 7.31
N CYS A 33 -3.19 -6.98 7.49
CA CYS A 33 -1.83 -6.66 7.08
C CYS A 33 -1.13 -5.83 8.17
N TYR A 34 -0.73 -6.46 9.27
CA TYR A 34 0.01 -5.77 10.33
C TYR A 34 1.45 -5.45 9.89
N PRO A 35 1.99 -4.24 10.18
CA PRO A 35 1.40 -3.14 10.96
C PRO A 35 0.61 -2.11 10.13
N CYS A 36 0.44 -2.34 8.83
CA CYS A 36 -0.08 -1.36 7.86
C CYS A 36 -1.62 -1.26 7.80
N GLY A 37 -2.34 -2.08 8.55
CA GLY A 37 -3.81 -2.09 8.60
C GLY A 37 -4.39 -3.26 7.84
N GLU A 38 -5.38 -2.99 6.98
CA GLU A 38 -6.00 -4.00 6.12
C GLU A 38 -5.83 -3.60 4.65
N ILE A 39 -5.46 -4.57 3.81
CA ILE A 39 -5.54 -4.42 2.35
C ILE A 39 -7.01 -4.40 1.98
N ASP A 40 -7.45 -3.34 1.30
CA ASP A 40 -8.87 -3.21 0.96
C ASP A 40 -9.32 -4.33 0.01
N LEU A 41 -8.59 -4.53 -1.11
CA LEU A 41 -8.84 -5.60 -2.06
C LEU A 41 -7.53 -6.20 -2.58
N LEU A 42 -7.55 -7.50 -2.79
CA LEU A 42 -6.52 -8.23 -3.51
C LEU A 42 -7.12 -8.77 -4.81
N ALA A 43 -6.40 -8.63 -5.91
CA ALA A 43 -6.84 -8.99 -7.24
C ALA A 43 -5.72 -9.65 -8.04
N VAL A 44 -6.08 -10.25 -9.17
CA VAL A 44 -5.14 -10.82 -10.13
C VAL A 44 -5.51 -10.29 -11.51
N ASP A 45 -4.52 -9.81 -12.27
CA ASP A 45 -4.73 -9.36 -13.64
C ASP A 45 -4.69 -10.53 -14.65
N ARG A 46 -4.93 -10.23 -15.93
CA ARG A 46 -4.93 -11.24 -17.01
C ARG A 46 -3.61 -11.97 -17.19
N THR A 47 -2.51 -11.44 -16.65
CA THR A 47 -1.17 -12.04 -16.70
C THR A 47 -0.84 -12.83 -15.43
N SER A 48 -1.85 -13.14 -14.61
CA SER A 48 -1.66 -13.81 -13.31
C SER A 48 -0.87 -12.98 -12.29
N LYS A 49 -0.68 -11.69 -12.54
CA LYS A 49 0.07 -10.81 -11.64
C LYS A 49 -0.81 -10.36 -10.48
N LEU A 50 -0.29 -10.52 -9.27
CA LEU A 50 -0.95 -10.07 -8.06
C LEU A 50 -1.07 -8.55 -8.03
N THR A 51 -2.26 -8.03 -7.77
CA THR A 51 -2.58 -6.61 -7.71
C THR A 51 -3.22 -6.27 -6.37
N ILE A 52 -2.59 -5.38 -5.62
CA ILE A 52 -3.09 -4.77 -4.40
C ILE A 52 -3.89 -3.55 -4.81
N ILE A 53 -5.12 -3.42 -4.31
CA ILE A 53 -5.96 -2.26 -4.58
C ILE A 53 -6.36 -1.65 -3.25
N ASP A 54 -5.90 -0.44 -3.02
CA ASP A 54 -6.19 0.36 -1.85
C ASP A 54 -7.00 1.58 -2.24
N PHE A 55 -8.01 1.93 -1.44
CA PHE A 55 -8.84 3.07 -1.73
C PHE A 55 -9.15 3.97 -0.54
N ASP A 56 -9.54 5.19 -0.88
CA ASP A 56 -10.11 6.17 0.04
C ASP A 56 -11.30 6.86 -0.62
N THR A 57 -12.25 7.34 0.18
CA THR A 57 -13.41 8.11 -0.29
C THR A 57 -13.16 9.61 -0.23
N THR A 58 -11.99 10.00 0.27
CA THR A 58 -11.59 11.39 0.49
C THR A 58 -10.16 11.65 0.00
N LEU A 59 -9.76 12.91 -0.03
CA LEU A 59 -8.36 13.27 -0.26
C LEU A 59 -7.55 12.89 0.97
N ASN A 60 -6.66 11.91 0.81
CA ASN A 60 -5.81 11.41 1.87
C ASN A 60 -4.43 11.00 1.32
N ASP A 61 -3.40 11.79 1.61
CA ASP A 61 -2.04 11.50 1.15
C ASP A 61 -1.43 10.27 1.86
N GLY A 62 -1.98 9.88 3.02
CA GLY A 62 -1.61 8.66 3.73
C GLY A 62 -1.95 7.38 2.97
N LEU A 63 -2.82 7.45 1.94
CA LEU A 63 -3.13 6.31 1.08
C LEU A 63 -1.88 5.75 0.39
N LEU A 64 -0.93 6.60 0.01
CA LEU A 64 0.34 6.15 -0.58
C LEU A 64 1.19 5.37 0.41
N LEU A 65 1.39 5.91 1.61
CA LEU A 65 2.22 5.26 2.62
C LEU A 65 1.63 3.90 3.03
N ARG A 66 0.30 3.86 3.20
CA ARG A 66 -0.43 2.62 3.48
C ARG A 66 -0.23 1.58 2.38
N GLY A 67 -0.44 1.98 1.11
CA GLY A 67 -0.29 1.08 -0.03
C GLY A 67 1.14 0.58 -0.23
N LEU A 68 2.16 1.40 0.04
CA LEU A 68 3.56 0.97 0.03
C LEU A 68 3.85 -0.04 1.16
N GLY A 69 3.25 0.14 2.33
CA GLY A 69 3.33 -0.84 3.43
C GLY A 69 2.68 -2.17 3.07
N HIS A 70 1.49 -2.13 2.45
CA HIS A 70 0.84 -3.33 1.93
C HIS A 70 1.65 -4.03 0.83
N PHE A 71 2.28 -3.26 -0.06
CA PHE A 71 3.19 -3.78 -1.06
C PHE A 71 4.37 -4.53 -0.43
N ASP A 72 5.05 -3.92 0.54
CA ASP A 72 6.16 -4.57 1.26
C ASP A 72 5.70 -5.85 1.95
N TRP A 73 4.56 -5.82 2.64
CA TRP A 73 4.01 -7.00 3.31
C TRP A 73 3.76 -8.15 2.32
N ILE A 74 3.13 -7.87 1.17
CA ILE A 74 2.88 -8.89 0.14
C ILE A 74 4.19 -9.46 -0.41
N VAL A 75 5.19 -8.61 -0.68
CA VAL A 75 6.51 -9.06 -1.13
C VAL A 75 7.15 -9.99 -0.10
N ARG A 76 7.11 -9.64 1.18
CA ARG A 76 7.64 -10.48 2.27
C ARG A 76 6.84 -11.78 2.47
N ASN A 77 5.56 -11.80 2.11
CA ASN A 77 4.65 -12.92 2.38
C ASN A 77 4.16 -13.65 1.12
N THR A 78 4.80 -13.47 -0.03
CA THR A 78 4.30 -13.94 -1.34
C THR A 78 3.96 -15.43 -1.36
N GLN A 79 4.79 -16.29 -0.74
CA GLN A 79 4.53 -17.73 -0.68
C GLN A 79 3.26 -18.06 0.13
N ASN A 80 3.00 -17.33 1.21
CA ASN A 80 1.81 -17.53 2.03
C ASN A 80 0.56 -17.10 1.27
N VAL A 81 0.63 -15.96 0.57
CA VAL A 81 -0.45 -15.48 -0.29
C VAL A 81 -0.79 -16.51 -1.37
N GLN A 82 0.21 -17.12 -2.02
CA GLN A 82 -0.05 -18.19 -3.00
C GLN A 82 -0.74 -19.41 -2.39
N ARG A 83 -0.37 -19.81 -1.17
CA ARG A 83 -1.01 -20.92 -0.45
C ARG A 83 -2.44 -20.62 -0.02
N MET A 84 -2.75 -19.36 0.30
CA MET A 84 -4.10 -18.92 0.64
C MET A 84 -5.02 -18.93 -0.58
N TYR A 85 -4.49 -18.63 -1.77
CA TYR A 85 -5.27 -18.46 -3.00
C TYR A 85 -4.84 -19.41 -4.14
N PRO A 86 -4.80 -20.74 -3.93
CA PRO A 86 -4.23 -21.68 -4.90
C PRO A 86 -5.02 -21.74 -6.21
N ALA A 87 -6.34 -21.53 -6.16
CA ALA A 87 -7.21 -21.53 -7.34
C ALA A 87 -6.97 -20.31 -8.27
N GLN A 88 -6.27 -19.28 -7.78
CA GLN A 88 -6.13 -18.00 -8.48
C GLN A 88 -4.92 -17.94 -9.42
N ARG A 89 -4.07 -18.98 -9.43
CA ARG A 89 -2.88 -19.10 -10.29
C ARG A 89 -2.01 -17.85 -10.28
N VAL A 90 -1.75 -17.29 -9.10
CA VAL A 90 -0.88 -16.12 -8.93
C VAL A 90 0.56 -16.48 -9.33
N ASP A 91 1.13 -15.73 -10.26
CA ASP A 91 2.54 -15.85 -10.64
C ASP A 91 3.44 -15.07 -9.67
N ALA A 92 4.11 -15.79 -8.77
CA ALA A 92 5.03 -15.20 -7.79
C ALA A 92 6.39 -14.80 -8.37
N SER A 93 6.67 -15.11 -9.64
CA SER A 93 7.88 -14.58 -10.29
C SER A 93 7.73 -13.10 -10.66
N LEU A 94 6.50 -12.60 -10.72
CA LEU A 94 6.20 -11.20 -11.01
C LEU A 94 6.08 -10.41 -9.70
N PRO A 95 6.70 -9.22 -9.59
CA PRO A 95 6.48 -8.35 -8.45
C PRO A 95 4.99 -7.92 -8.42
N PRO A 96 4.36 -7.81 -7.25
CA PRO A 96 2.98 -7.36 -7.17
C PRO A 96 2.84 -5.94 -7.75
N ARG A 97 1.61 -5.56 -8.10
CA ARG A 97 1.26 -4.19 -8.52
C ARG A 97 0.42 -3.53 -7.44
N LEU A 98 0.57 -2.22 -7.27
CA LEU A 98 -0.28 -1.40 -6.40
C LEU A 98 -1.16 -0.47 -7.24
N ILE A 99 -2.47 -0.50 -7.00
CA ILE A 99 -3.44 0.46 -7.54
C ILE A 99 -4.01 1.24 -6.36
N LEU A 100 -3.92 2.57 -6.43
CA LEU A 100 -4.56 3.47 -5.47
C LEU A 100 -5.80 4.09 -6.11
N LEU A 101 -6.95 4.01 -5.44
CA LEU A 101 -8.20 4.63 -5.90
C LEU A 101 -8.64 5.70 -4.91
N ALA A 102 -8.89 6.90 -5.42
CA ALA A 102 -9.48 7.99 -4.65
C ALA A 102 -10.27 8.89 -5.60
N PRO A 103 -11.28 9.64 -5.12
CA PRO A 103 -11.95 10.64 -5.94
C PRO A 103 -11.00 11.70 -6.49
N GLN A 104 -9.91 11.98 -5.76
CA GLN A 104 -8.89 12.93 -6.13
C GLN A 104 -7.58 12.66 -5.37
N PHE A 105 -6.46 13.04 -5.97
CA PHE A 105 -5.14 13.03 -5.33
C PHE A 105 -4.65 14.47 -5.14
N SER A 106 -3.98 14.74 -4.01
CA SER A 106 -3.47 16.08 -3.73
C SER A 106 -2.37 16.49 -4.72
N PRO A 107 -2.18 17.80 -4.99
CA PRO A 107 -1.04 18.26 -5.77
C PRO A 107 0.31 17.83 -5.19
N LEU A 108 0.42 17.75 -3.86
CA LEU A 108 1.62 17.30 -3.16
C LEU A 108 1.91 15.83 -3.49
N LEU A 109 0.94 14.95 -3.30
CA LEU A 109 1.09 13.53 -3.58
C LEU A 109 1.47 13.28 -5.05
N ARG A 110 0.84 13.98 -6.00
CA ARG A 110 1.22 13.90 -7.42
C ARG A 110 2.67 14.28 -7.69
N ARG A 111 3.19 15.31 -7.02
CA ARG A 111 4.61 15.72 -7.13
C ARG A 111 5.54 14.72 -6.48
N VAL A 112 5.19 14.20 -5.31
CA VAL A 112 5.98 13.17 -4.59
C VAL A 112 6.09 11.89 -5.42
N MET A 113 5.00 11.44 -6.03
CA MET A 113 4.98 10.24 -6.87
C MET A 113 5.95 10.32 -8.07
N GLN A 114 6.17 11.51 -8.64
CA GLN A 114 7.14 11.70 -9.72
C GLN A 114 8.60 11.53 -9.27
N GLN A 115 8.85 11.57 -7.97
CA GLN A 115 10.18 11.45 -7.39
C GLN A 115 10.40 10.12 -6.68
N LEU A 116 9.41 9.21 -6.59
CA LEU A 116 9.46 8.06 -5.67
C LEU A 116 10.74 7.20 -5.75
N THR A 117 11.36 7.08 -6.92
CA THR A 117 12.56 6.27 -7.15
C THR A 117 13.87 7.05 -7.22
N ARG A 118 13.85 8.36 -6.96
CA ARG A 118 14.99 9.28 -7.21
C ARG A 118 15.77 9.72 -5.97
N PRO A 119 15.16 10.11 -4.83
CA PRO A 119 15.90 10.68 -3.73
C PRO A 119 16.62 9.59 -2.94
N GLN A 120 17.84 9.89 -2.54
CA GLN A 120 18.49 9.18 -1.44
C GLN A 120 17.90 9.71 -0.13
N ILE A 121 17.16 8.86 0.58
CA ILE A 121 16.54 9.20 1.86
C ILE A 121 17.41 8.63 2.99
N GLN A 122 17.83 9.48 3.93
CA GLN A 122 18.56 9.08 5.13
C GLN A 122 17.68 9.31 6.37
N TRP A 123 17.57 8.27 7.19
CA TRP A 123 16.85 8.32 8.47
C TRP A 123 17.85 8.43 9.62
N VAL A 124 17.68 9.44 10.45
CA VAL A 124 18.48 9.65 11.66
C VAL A 124 17.52 9.91 12.81
N ARG A 125 17.64 9.11 13.87
CA ARG A 125 16.91 9.32 15.11
C ARG A 125 17.73 10.27 15.98
N TYR A 126 17.05 11.17 16.69
CA TYR A 126 17.72 12.05 17.63
C TYR A 126 17.03 12.01 19.00
N LEU A 127 17.81 12.23 20.04
CA LEU A 127 17.36 12.37 21.42
C LEU A 127 17.91 13.68 21.99
N ALA A 128 17.04 14.52 22.53
CA ALA A 128 17.47 15.66 23.34
C ALA A 128 17.95 15.14 24.71
N VAL A 129 19.13 15.57 25.14
CA VAL A 129 19.75 15.15 26.40
C VAL A 129 20.19 16.36 27.20
N GLU A 130 20.12 16.28 28.53
CA GLU A 130 20.77 17.27 29.40
C GLU A 130 22.19 16.79 29.72
N THR A 131 23.17 17.66 29.54
CA THR A 131 24.57 17.39 29.84
C THR A 131 25.08 18.34 30.91
N LEU A 132 26.25 18.05 31.49
CA LEU A 132 26.91 18.96 32.44
C LEU A 132 27.26 20.33 31.82
N ALA A 133 27.31 20.43 30.49
CA ALA A 133 27.56 21.67 29.76
C ALA A 133 26.25 22.34 29.26
N GLY A 134 25.07 21.79 29.59
CA GLY A 134 23.77 22.24 29.13
C GLY A 134 23.08 21.27 28.14
N PRO A 135 22.02 21.71 27.45
CA PRO A 135 21.27 20.86 26.52
C PRO A 135 22.10 20.38 25.34
N GLY A 136 21.96 19.12 24.96
CA GLY A 136 22.63 18.47 23.83
C GLY A 136 21.69 17.60 23.00
N ILE A 137 22.20 17.09 21.87
CA ILE A 137 21.48 16.16 20.99
C ILE A 137 22.37 14.94 20.73
N LEU A 138 21.84 13.76 20.99
CA LEU A 138 22.43 12.47 20.60
C LEU A 138 21.78 11.98 19.31
N PHE A 139 22.59 11.63 18.31
CA PHE A 139 22.12 11.06 17.05
C PHE A 139 22.34 9.54 17.02
N GLU A 140 21.33 8.81 16.56
CA GLU A 140 21.33 7.35 16.43
C GLU A 140 20.99 6.98 14.97
N SER A 141 21.71 5.99 14.43
CA SER A 141 21.38 5.43 13.11
C SER A 141 20.07 4.64 13.20
N VAL A 142 19.19 4.83 12.22
CA VAL A 142 17.98 4.02 12.09
C VAL A 142 18.19 2.96 11.01
N THR A 143 18.15 1.69 11.39
CA THR A 143 17.95 0.57 10.45
C THR A 143 16.45 0.33 10.32
N GLY A 144 15.95 0.24 9.08
CA GLY A 144 14.56 -0.19 8.86
C GLY A 144 14.42 -1.65 9.27
N GLU A 145 13.54 -1.94 10.23
CA GLU A 145 13.11 -3.30 10.59
C GLU A 145 12.05 -3.81 9.59
#